data_AF-A0A537F6Y6-F1
#
_entry.id   AF-A0A537F6Y6-F1
#
_cell.length_a   1.000
_cell.length_b   1.000
_cell.length_c   1.000
_cell.angle_alpha   90.00
_cell.angle_beta   90.00
_cell.angle_gamma   90.00
#
_symmetry.space_group_name_H-M   'P 1'
#
loop_
_entity.id
_entity.type
_entity.pdbx_description
1 polymer ?
#
loop_
_entity_poly.entity_id
_entity_poly.type
_entity_poly.pdbx_seq_one_letter_code
_entity_poly.pdbx_strand_id
1 'polypeptide(L)'
;MKFVKPPRLKEGDTVAVLSPSRGLPSRYPQVYELGLRNLEAKFGLEVKEFPTAREDKDVLYNNPGMRAEDVNAAFRDKAVNGVIASIGGDESIRILPYLDSKIIRANPKVLMGFSDITTLTTYVNQLGLVTFNGPMVMAGFSQIDSLPTGFTEHIRQILFGFEPPYEYATFDFYSEGYPEWAEEENLGRVNPPKMISGWNWLQDGSLVRGELFGGCADVLEWLKGTEFWPRSDFWQGKILFLETSEEVPGPLRVKRWLRSYGIQGVFEKIGG
;
A
#
# COMPACT_ATOMS: atom_id res chain seq x y z
N MET A 1 0.15 20.51 8.06
CA MET A 1 -1.07 20.23 7.27
C MET A 1 -2.00 19.37 8.11
N LYS A 2 -3.32 19.65 8.15
CA LYS A 2 -4.27 18.78 8.88
C LYS A 2 -4.70 17.66 7.95
N PHE A 3 -4.41 16.41 8.32
CA PHE A 3 -4.83 15.25 7.54
C PHE A 3 -6.31 14.91 7.76
N VAL A 4 -6.99 14.51 6.69
CA VAL A 4 -8.34 13.98 6.71
C VAL A 4 -8.26 12.47 6.77
N LYS A 5 -8.76 11.90 7.87
CA LYS A 5 -8.95 10.45 7.98
C LYS A 5 -10.22 10.06 7.20
N PRO A 6 -10.18 9.01 6.37
CA PRO A 6 -11.40 8.52 5.73
C PRO A 6 -12.35 7.92 6.77
N PRO A 7 -13.64 7.79 6.44
CA PRO A 7 -14.56 6.96 7.22
C PRO A 7 -14.01 5.54 7.37
N ARG A 8 -14.32 4.90 8.50
CA ARG A 8 -14.05 3.47 8.68
C ARG A 8 -14.93 2.66 7.73
N LEU A 9 -14.40 1.54 7.25
CA LEU A 9 -15.17 0.55 6.52
C LEU A 9 -16.14 -0.17 7.46
N LYS A 10 -17.19 -0.73 6.88
CA LYS A 10 -18.17 -1.58 7.55
C LYS A 10 -18.47 -2.81 6.69
N GLU A 11 -18.99 -3.85 7.31
CA GLU A 11 -19.59 -4.95 6.55
C GLU A 11 -20.74 -4.39 5.69
N GLY A 12 -20.78 -4.79 4.42
CA GLY A 12 -21.65 -4.25 3.37
C GLY A 12 -21.08 -3.05 2.61
N ASP A 13 -19.96 -2.45 3.02
CA ASP A 13 -19.34 -1.36 2.28
C ASP A 13 -18.70 -1.87 0.98
N THR A 14 -18.76 -1.05 -0.07
CA THR A 14 -18.17 -1.39 -1.37
C THR A 14 -16.72 -0.92 -1.45
N VAL A 15 -15.81 -1.80 -1.84
CA VAL A 15 -14.42 -1.45 -2.19
C VAL A 15 -14.19 -1.56 -3.69
N ALA A 16 -13.60 -0.51 -4.26
CA ALA A 16 -13.10 -0.51 -5.62
C ALA A 16 -11.80 -1.32 -5.70
N VAL A 17 -11.72 -2.22 -6.68
CA VAL A 17 -10.48 -2.93 -7.03
C VAL A 17 -10.06 -2.50 -8.43
N LEU A 18 -8.80 -2.07 -8.55
CA LEU A 18 -8.18 -1.53 -9.77
C LEU A 18 -6.69 -1.90 -9.85
N SER A 19 -6.09 -1.75 -11.03
CA SER A 19 -4.68 -2.09 -11.31
C SER A 19 -3.87 -0.85 -11.71
N PRO A 20 -3.39 -0.05 -10.74
CA PRO A 20 -2.69 1.20 -11.04
C PRO A 20 -1.22 0.97 -11.45
N SER A 21 -0.71 -0.26 -11.26
CA SER A 21 0.61 -0.71 -11.68
C SER A 21 0.51 -1.90 -12.65
N ARG A 22 1.04 -3.08 -12.31
CA ARG A 22 1.02 -4.27 -13.18
C ARG A 22 -0.36 -4.90 -13.30
N GLY A 23 -0.69 -5.33 -14.52
CA GLY A 23 -1.87 -6.15 -14.84
C GLY A 23 -1.69 -7.63 -14.53
N LEU A 24 -1.27 -8.00 -13.32
CA LEU A 24 -1.17 -9.43 -12.97
C LEU A 24 -2.50 -10.18 -12.84
N PRO A 25 -3.66 -9.55 -12.56
CA PRO A 25 -4.93 -10.29 -12.52
C PRO A 25 -5.28 -11.01 -13.82
N SER A 26 -4.93 -10.46 -14.99
CA SER A 26 -5.17 -11.13 -16.29
C SER A 26 -4.24 -12.33 -16.50
N ARG A 27 -3.06 -12.34 -15.86
CA ARG A 27 -2.10 -13.45 -15.93
C ARG A 27 -2.36 -14.56 -14.90
N TYR A 28 -2.80 -14.20 -13.69
CA TYR A 28 -3.04 -15.13 -12.59
C TYR A 28 -4.44 -14.94 -12.00
N PRO A 29 -5.51 -15.16 -12.79
CA PRO A 29 -6.87 -14.87 -12.37
C PRO A 29 -7.26 -15.64 -11.10
N GLN A 30 -6.82 -16.88 -10.92
CA GLN A 30 -7.11 -17.70 -9.74
C GLN A 30 -6.63 -17.05 -8.42
N VAL A 31 -5.48 -16.39 -8.43
CA VAL A 31 -4.92 -15.70 -7.24
C VAL A 31 -5.76 -14.46 -6.95
N TYR A 32 -6.10 -13.71 -8.00
CA TYR A 32 -6.94 -12.54 -7.89
C TYR A 32 -8.34 -12.88 -7.36
N GLU A 33 -9.01 -13.90 -7.92
CA GLU A 33 -10.32 -14.41 -7.47
C GLU A 33 -10.31 -14.84 -6.00
N LEU A 34 -9.25 -15.52 -5.55
CA LEU A 34 -9.13 -15.89 -4.14
C LEU A 34 -9.03 -14.66 -3.25
N GLY A 35 -8.27 -13.64 -3.67
CA GLY A 35 -8.21 -12.36 -2.97
C GLY A 35 -9.58 -11.67 -2.86
N LEU A 36 -10.35 -11.62 -3.94
CA LEU A 36 -11.70 -11.05 -3.95
C LEU A 36 -12.63 -11.82 -2.99
N ARG A 37 -12.68 -13.15 -3.11
CA ARG A 37 -13.47 -13.99 -2.20
C ARG A 37 -13.10 -13.78 -0.74
N ASN A 38 -11.82 -13.58 -0.43
CA ASN A 38 -11.38 -13.34 0.93
C ASN A 38 -11.79 -11.96 1.45
N LEU A 39 -11.82 -10.93 0.61
CA LEU A 39 -12.38 -9.62 0.97
C LEU A 39 -13.86 -9.74 1.37
N GLU A 40 -14.64 -10.46 0.56
CA GLU A 40 -16.07 -10.68 0.81
C GLU A 40 -16.28 -11.56 2.05
N ALA A 41 -15.68 -12.75 2.10
CA ALA A 41 -15.95 -13.75 3.12
C ALA A 41 -15.40 -13.39 4.51
N LYS A 42 -14.25 -12.70 4.59
CA LYS A 42 -13.58 -12.43 5.88
C LYS A 42 -13.84 -11.03 6.40
N PHE A 43 -14.21 -10.09 5.53
CA PHE A 43 -14.43 -8.69 5.90
C PHE A 43 -15.84 -8.19 5.58
N GLY A 44 -16.68 -9.01 4.94
CA GLY A 44 -18.06 -8.66 4.60
C GLY A 44 -18.16 -7.51 3.59
N LEU A 45 -17.09 -7.23 2.83
CA LEU A 45 -17.07 -6.15 1.86
C LEU A 45 -17.73 -6.57 0.55
N GLU A 46 -18.31 -5.62 -0.18
CA GLU A 46 -18.72 -5.82 -1.56
C GLU A 46 -17.59 -5.38 -2.50
N VAL A 47 -17.20 -6.22 -3.46
CA VAL A 47 -16.16 -5.86 -4.43
C VAL A 47 -16.80 -5.22 -5.66
N LYS A 48 -16.30 -4.02 -6.02
CA LYS A 48 -16.56 -3.40 -7.32
C LYS A 48 -15.27 -3.33 -8.13
N GLU A 49 -15.18 -4.17 -9.15
CA GLU A 49 -14.06 -4.14 -10.08
C GLU A 49 -14.18 -2.94 -11.05
N PHE A 50 -13.06 -2.28 -11.29
CA PHE A 50 -12.95 -1.21 -12.29
C PHE A 50 -12.31 -1.72 -13.59
N PRO A 51 -12.46 -1.02 -14.73
CA PRO A 51 -12.00 -1.51 -16.03
C PRO A 51 -10.58 -2.11 -16.07
N THR A 52 -9.64 -1.54 -15.33
CA THR A 52 -8.23 -1.97 -15.29
C THR A 52 -8.01 -3.26 -14.49
N ALA A 53 -8.93 -3.65 -13.60
CA ALA A 53 -8.70 -4.74 -12.64
C ALA A 53 -8.41 -6.09 -13.30
N ARG A 54 -8.89 -6.33 -14.52
CA ARG A 54 -8.66 -7.58 -15.28
C ARG A 54 -8.08 -7.36 -16.67
N GLU A 55 -7.68 -6.13 -16.96
CA GLU A 55 -7.20 -5.77 -18.29
C GLU A 55 -5.86 -6.45 -18.59
N ASP A 56 -5.60 -6.65 -19.88
CA ASP A 56 -4.34 -7.17 -20.35
C ASP A 56 -3.16 -6.26 -19.92
N LYS A 57 -2.05 -6.90 -19.54
CA LYS A 57 -0.86 -6.21 -19.05
C LYS A 57 -0.27 -5.23 -20.08
N ASP A 58 -0.31 -5.55 -21.36
CA ASP A 58 0.30 -4.73 -22.41
C ASP A 58 -0.63 -3.55 -22.74
N VAL A 59 -1.94 -3.75 -22.65
CA VAL A 59 -2.92 -2.66 -22.69
C VAL A 59 -2.68 -1.68 -21.54
N LEU A 60 -2.57 -2.16 -20.29
CA LEU A 60 -2.31 -1.29 -19.14
C LEU A 60 -0.97 -0.55 -19.23
N TYR A 61 0.09 -1.25 -19.63
CA TYR A 61 1.42 -0.65 -19.81
C TYR A 61 1.40 0.51 -20.81
N ASN A 62 0.69 0.34 -21.93
CA ASN A 62 0.60 1.36 -22.98
C ASN A 62 -0.38 2.49 -22.66
N ASN A 63 -1.25 2.34 -21.64
CA ASN A 63 -2.31 3.29 -21.33
C ASN A 63 -2.29 3.75 -19.85
N PRO A 64 -1.27 4.53 -19.40
CA PRO A 64 -1.23 5.04 -18.03
C PRO A 64 -2.42 5.97 -17.69
N GLY A 65 -3.00 6.67 -18.68
CA GLY A 65 -4.20 7.48 -18.49
C GLY A 65 -5.44 6.65 -18.13
N MET A 66 -5.56 5.43 -18.67
CA MET A 66 -6.64 4.50 -18.31
C MET A 66 -6.55 4.09 -16.85
N ARG A 67 -5.33 3.78 -16.37
CA ARG A 67 -5.07 3.46 -14.97
C ARG A 67 -5.39 4.62 -14.03
N ALA A 68 -5.04 5.83 -14.43
CA ALA A 68 -5.39 7.03 -13.67
C ALA A 68 -6.90 7.31 -13.64
N GLU A 69 -7.61 7.08 -14.75
CA GLU A 69 -9.05 7.31 -14.78
C GLU A 69 -9.79 6.35 -13.85
N ASP A 70 -9.36 5.10 -13.71
CA ASP A 70 -9.95 4.20 -12.72
C ASP A 70 -9.78 4.70 -11.29
N VAL A 71 -8.61 5.27 -10.95
CA VAL A 71 -8.41 5.93 -9.65
C VAL A 71 -9.35 7.12 -9.50
N ASN A 72 -9.40 8.01 -10.50
CA ASN A 72 -10.28 9.19 -10.48
C ASN A 72 -11.76 8.79 -10.36
N ALA A 73 -12.20 7.79 -11.11
CA ALA A 73 -13.56 7.28 -11.12
C ALA A 73 -13.90 6.60 -9.78
N ALA A 74 -13.00 5.82 -9.20
CA ALA A 74 -13.20 5.21 -7.89
C ALA A 74 -13.33 6.26 -6.77
N PHE A 75 -12.56 7.35 -6.84
CA PHE A 75 -12.73 8.47 -5.91
C PHE A 75 -14.04 9.25 -6.17
N ARG A 76 -14.42 9.47 -7.43
CA ARG A 76 -15.64 10.18 -7.84
C ARG A 76 -16.91 9.44 -7.44
N ASP A 77 -16.90 8.12 -7.49
CA ASP A 77 -18.04 7.27 -7.18
C ASP A 77 -18.39 7.31 -5.69
N LYS A 78 -19.63 7.71 -5.40
CA LYS A 78 -20.15 7.83 -4.03
C LYS A 78 -20.59 6.49 -3.45
N ALA A 79 -20.79 5.46 -4.27
CA ALA A 79 -21.06 4.10 -3.83
C ALA A 79 -19.79 3.37 -3.36
N VAL A 80 -18.59 3.89 -3.67
CA VAL A 80 -17.32 3.28 -3.27
C VAL A 80 -16.85 3.86 -1.93
N ASN A 81 -16.65 3.01 -0.93
CA ASN A 81 -16.20 3.35 0.42
C ASN A 81 -14.67 3.26 0.59
N GLY A 82 -13.99 2.51 -0.28
CA GLY A 82 -12.54 2.35 -0.26
C GLY A 82 -11.98 1.88 -1.59
N VAL A 83 -10.67 2.01 -1.77
CA VAL A 83 -9.91 1.58 -2.94
C VAL A 83 -8.80 0.65 -2.47
N ILE A 84 -8.76 -0.56 -3.01
CA ILE A 84 -7.72 -1.56 -2.74
C ILE A 84 -7.05 -1.89 -4.08
N ALA A 85 -5.74 -1.67 -4.17
CA ALA A 85 -5.01 -2.03 -5.38
C ALA A 85 -4.99 -3.55 -5.57
N SER A 86 -5.07 -4.02 -6.82
CA SER A 86 -5.00 -5.44 -7.13
C SER A 86 -3.63 -6.02 -6.79
N ILE A 87 -2.56 -5.30 -7.17
CA ILE A 87 -1.15 -5.65 -6.98
C ILE A 87 -0.25 -4.43 -7.22
N GLY A 88 1.03 -4.52 -6.83
CA GLY A 88 2.08 -3.53 -7.10
C GLY A 88 2.72 -3.73 -8.48
N GLY A 89 3.99 -3.32 -8.61
CA GLY A 89 4.74 -3.41 -9.86
C GLY A 89 5.86 -2.39 -9.92
N ASP A 90 5.98 -1.65 -11.02
CA ASP A 90 7.15 -0.81 -11.30
C ASP A 90 6.85 0.43 -12.16
N GLU A 91 5.59 0.85 -12.25
CA GLU A 91 5.21 1.88 -13.23
C GLU A 91 4.02 2.76 -12.85
N SER A 92 3.52 2.68 -11.62
CA SER A 92 2.42 3.53 -11.17
C SER A 92 2.79 5.02 -11.15
N ILE A 93 4.09 5.35 -11.09
CA ILE A 93 4.60 6.73 -11.26
C ILE A 93 4.12 7.40 -12.55
N ARG A 94 3.88 6.62 -13.62
CA ARG A 94 3.42 7.13 -14.93
C ARG A 94 1.99 7.67 -14.90
N ILE A 95 1.20 7.33 -13.88
CA ILE A 95 -0.20 7.73 -13.78
C ILE A 95 -0.36 9.10 -13.09
N LEU A 96 0.64 9.55 -12.32
CA LEU A 96 0.55 10.75 -11.48
C LEU A 96 0.11 12.03 -12.23
N PRO A 97 0.59 12.32 -13.46
CA PRO A 97 0.16 13.52 -14.20
C PRO A 97 -1.32 13.51 -14.60
N TYR A 98 -1.98 12.35 -14.57
CA TYR A 98 -3.37 12.17 -15.00
C TYR A 98 -4.34 12.11 -13.80
N LEU A 99 -3.84 12.13 -12.56
CA LEU A 99 -4.68 12.09 -11.37
C LEU A 99 -5.34 13.46 -11.11
N ASP A 100 -6.66 13.45 -10.91
CA ASP A 100 -7.41 14.64 -10.57
C ASP A 100 -7.37 14.88 -9.05
N SER A 101 -6.40 15.70 -8.65
CA SER A 101 -6.23 16.06 -7.23
C SER A 101 -7.44 16.76 -6.61
N LYS A 102 -8.33 17.39 -7.39
CA LYS A 102 -9.55 18.03 -6.86
C LYS A 102 -10.59 16.95 -6.55
N ILE A 103 -10.79 15.99 -7.44
CA ILE A 103 -11.67 14.85 -7.21
C ILE A 103 -11.19 14.05 -6.00
N ILE A 104 -9.91 13.70 -5.94
CA ILE A 104 -9.36 12.91 -4.83
C ILE A 104 -9.59 13.63 -3.49
N ARG A 105 -9.24 14.92 -3.38
CA ARG A 105 -9.41 15.71 -2.15
C ARG A 105 -10.86 15.86 -1.72
N ALA A 106 -11.79 15.96 -2.66
CA ALA A 106 -13.22 16.12 -2.37
C ALA A 106 -13.89 14.82 -1.91
N ASN A 107 -13.22 13.67 -2.04
CA ASN A 107 -13.81 12.35 -1.80
C ASN A 107 -12.91 11.47 -0.93
N PRO A 108 -12.61 11.87 0.32
CA PRO A 108 -11.77 11.07 1.21
C PRO A 108 -12.38 9.69 1.46
N LYS A 109 -11.61 8.65 1.12
CA LYS A 109 -11.95 7.24 1.32
C LYS A 109 -10.70 6.42 1.59
N VAL A 110 -10.85 5.19 2.05
CA VAL A 110 -9.70 4.30 2.25
C VAL A 110 -8.98 4.13 0.92
N LEU A 111 -7.66 4.25 0.92
CA LEU A 111 -6.79 3.88 -0.19
C LEU A 111 -5.69 3.00 0.37
N MET A 112 -5.60 1.76 -0.11
CA MET A 112 -4.67 0.77 0.41
C MET A 112 -3.89 0.03 -0.67
N GLY A 113 -2.60 -0.14 -0.40
CA GLY A 113 -1.66 -0.99 -1.12
C GLY A 113 -0.24 -0.76 -0.61
N PHE A 114 0.73 -1.55 -1.08
CA PHE A 114 2.15 -1.43 -0.72
C PHE A 114 3.05 -1.62 -1.96
N SER A 115 4.38 -1.66 -1.78
CA SER A 115 5.35 -1.72 -2.90
C SER A 115 5.15 -0.51 -3.82
N ASP A 116 5.02 -0.67 -5.14
CA ASP A 116 4.81 0.44 -6.11
C ASP A 116 3.60 1.33 -5.80
N ILE A 117 2.60 0.82 -5.08
CA ILE A 117 1.46 1.65 -4.65
C ILE A 117 1.88 2.76 -3.69
N THR A 118 3.10 2.68 -3.14
CA THR A 118 3.78 3.79 -2.44
C THR A 118 3.77 5.08 -3.25
N THR A 119 3.86 5.02 -4.59
CA THR A 119 3.72 6.19 -5.46
C THR A 119 2.38 6.90 -5.23
N LEU A 120 1.29 6.14 -5.30
CA LEU A 120 -0.06 6.67 -5.18
C LEU A 120 -0.38 7.08 -3.74
N THR A 121 -0.01 6.27 -2.74
CA THR A 121 -0.24 6.60 -1.33
C THR A 121 0.56 7.85 -0.92
N THR A 122 1.79 8.00 -1.41
CA THR A 122 2.61 9.21 -1.17
C THR A 122 1.97 10.45 -1.79
N TYR A 123 1.51 10.36 -3.04
CA TYR A 123 0.87 11.49 -3.70
C TYR A 123 -0.43 11.90 -3.01
N VAL A 124 -1.31 10.93 -2.74
CA VAL A 124 -2.60 11.17 -2.08
C VAL A 124 -2.42 11.65 -0.64
N ASN A 125 -1.37 11.19 0.06
CA ASN A 125 -1.03 11.70 1.38
C ASN A 125 -0.62 13.18 1.34
N GLN A 126 0.19 13.59 0.35
CA GLN A 126 0.54 15.00 0.15
C GLN A 126 -0.67 15.88 -0.19
N LEU A 127 -1.77 15.31 -0.69
CA LEU A 127 -3.05 16.00 -0.87
C LEU A 127 -3.84 16.18 0.44
N GLY A 128 -3.38 15.57 1.55
CA GLY A 128 -3.93 15.76 2.89
C GLY A 128 -4.81 14.64 3.37
N LEU A 129 -4.76 13.49 2.70
CA LEU A 129 -5.58 12.34 3.05
C LEU A 129 -4.73 11.29 3.76
N VAL A 130 -5.30 10.61 4.74
CA VAL A 130 -4.66 9.43 5.32
C VAL A 130 -4.82 8.25 4.35
N THR A 131 -3.72 7.58 4.06
CA THR A 131 -3.64 6.40 3.20
C THR A 131 -3.07 5.22 4.01
N PHE A 132 -3.22 4.01 3.51
CA PHE A 132 -2.83 2.79 4.24
C PHE A 132 -1.78 2.01 3.43
N ASN A 133 -0.58 1.87 4.00
CA ASN A 133 0.40 0.93 3.48
C ASN A 133 0.05 -0.46 4.00
N GLY A 134 -0.53 -1.31 3.15
CA GLY A 134 -1.18 -2.55 3.58
C GLY A 134 -1.43 -3.52 2.44
N PRO A 135 -2.04 -4.69 2.73
CA PRO A 135 -2.20 -5.77 1.76
C PRO A 135 -3.01 -5.34 0.53
N MET A 136 -2.72 -6.02 -0.57
CA MET A 136 -3.40 -5.90 -1.86
C MET A 136 -4.15 -7.19 -2.17
N VAL A 137 -5.01 -7.17 -3.18
CA VAL A 137 -5.87 -8.33 -3.51
C VAL A 137 -5.04 -9.60 -3.73
N MET A 138 -4.03 -9.52 -4.60
CA MET A 138 -3.21 -10.68 -4.97
C MET A 138 -2.06 -10.94 -3.99
N ALA A 139 -1.60 -9.92 -3.26
CA ALA A 139 -0.49 -9.98 -2.33
C ALA A 139 -0.96 -9.61 -0.92
N GLY A 140 -1.23 -10.63 -0.11
CA GLY A 140 -1.76 -10.49 1.25
C GLY A 140 -3.16 -11.07 1.37
N PHE A 141 -4.17 -10.50 0.70
CA PHE A 141 -5.55 -10.99 0.82
C PHE A 141 -5.74 -12.38 0.22
N SER A 142 -5.14 -12.68 -0.94
CA SER A 142 -5.23 -14.03 -1.51
C SER A 142 -4.57 -15.10 -0.64
N GLN A 143 -3.55 -14.76 0.17
CA GLN A 143 -2.82 -15.72 1.00
C GLN A 143 -3.19 -15.62 2.49
N ILE A 144 -4.26 -14.91 2.82
CA ILE A 144 -4.57 -14.50 4.20
C ILE A 144 -4.73 -15.68 5.18
N ASP A 145 -5.17 -16.86 4.70
CA ASP A 145 -5.29 -18.07 5.51
C ASP A 145 -3.95 -18.77 5.79
N SER A 146 -2.89 -18.39 5.07
CA SER A 146 -1.53 -18.86 5.29
C SER A 146 -0.68 -17.86 6.09
N LEU A 147 -1.27 -16.72 6.50
CA LEU A 147 -0.62 -15.69 7.30
C LEU A 147 -0.95 -15.88 8.80
N PRO A 148 -0.20 -15.24 9.71
CA PRO A 148 -0.49 -15.31 11.14
C PRO A 148 -1.94 -14.91 11.45
N THR A 149 -2.62 -15.62 12.35
CA THR A 149 -4.03 -15.37 12.68
C THR A 149 -4.32 -13.92 13.05
N GLY A 150 -3.38 -13.26 13.76
CA GLY A 150 -3.48 -11.85 14.13
C GLY A 150 -3.48 -10.88 12.95
N PHE A 151 -3.07 -11.30 11.75
CA PHE A 151 -3.02 -10.46 10.55
C PHE A 151 -4.41 -10.02 10.10
N THR A 152 -5.37 -10.94 10.05
CA THR A 152 -6.77 -10.61 9.70
C THR A 152 -7.40 -9.68 10.72
N GLU A 153 -7.15 -9.94 12.00
CA GLU A 153 -7.64 -9.09 13.10
C GLU A 153 -7.01 -7.70 13.06
N HIS A 154 -5.72 -7.59 12.75
CA HIS A 154 -5.04 -6.31 12.56
C HIS A 154 -5.74 -5.47 11.49
N ILE A 155 -6.07 -6.06 10.33
CA ILE A 155 -6.78 -5.35 9.26
C ILE A 155 -8.18 -4.91 9.71
N ARG A 156 -8.92 -5.80 10.40
CA ARG A 156 -10.24 -5.45 10.98
C ARG A 156 -10.13 -4.27 11.93
N GLN A 157 -9.16 -4.27 12.84
CA GLN A 157 -8.98 -3.18 13.79
C GLN A 157 -8.64 -1.86 13.09
N ILE A 158 -7.69 -1.87 12.16
CA ILE A 158 -7.26 -0.65 11.47
C ILE A 158 -8.35 -0.07 10.56
N LEU A 159 -9.02 -0.89 9.75
CA LEU A 159 -9.95 -0.40 8.73
C LEU A 159 -11.41 -0.30 9.20
N PHE A 160 -11.85 -1.18 10.11
CA PHE A 160 -13.25 -1.29 10.53
C PHE A 160 -13.49 -0.73 11.93
N GLY A 161 -12.53 -0.85 12.86
CA GLY A 161 -12.75 -0.41 14.24
C GLY A 161 -11.63 -0.76 15.22
N PHE A 162 -10.90 0.25 15.68
CA PHE A 162 -10.04 0.19 16.86
C PHE A 162 -10.28 1.43 17.71
N GLU A 163 -10.29 1.28 19.03
CA GLU A 163 -10.24 2.40 19.94
C GLU A 163 -8.78 2.66 20.33
N PRO A 164 -8.25 3.88 20.14
CA PRO A 164 -6.89 4.20 20.58
C PRO A 164 -6.71 3.99 22.10
N PRO A 165 -5.52 3.57 22.56
CA PRO A 165 -4.31 3.35 21.78
C PRO A 165 -4.31 1.99 21.06
N TYR A 166 -3.77 1.98 19.83
CA TYR A 166 -3.38 0.74 19.16
C TYR A 166 -1.89 0.51 19.38
N GLU A 167 -1.54 -0.57 20.05
CA GLU A 167 -0.15 -0.97 20.29
C GLU A 167 0.27 -2.02 19.26
N TYR A 168 1.30 -1.73 18.47
CA TYR A 168 1.81 -2.67 17.49
C TYR A 168 2.59 -3.79 18.18
N ALA A 169 2.12 -5.02 18.00
CA ALA A 169 2.85 -6.23 18.37
C ALA A 169 3.46 -6.89 17.14
N THR A 170 4.55 -7.65 17.34
CA THR A 170 5.04 -8.55 16.31
C THR A 170 4.09 -9.73 16.14
N PHE A 171 3.99 -10.26 14.92
CA PHE A 171 3.37 -11.57 14.69
C PHE A 171 4.31 -12.72 15.13
N ASP A 172 3.78 -13.94 15.18
CA ASP A 172 4.57 -15.13 15.56
C ASP A 172 5.58 -15.52 14.46
N PHE A 173 5.20 -15.31 13.20
CA PHE A 173 6.04 -15.63 12.03
C PHE A 173 5.80 -14.65 10.88
N TYR A 174 6.71 -14.65 9.91
CA TYR A 174 6.53 -14.02 8.60
C TYR A 174 6.91 -14.99 7.49
N SER A 175 6.60 -14.64 6.25
CA SER A 175 7.06 -15.34 5.06
C SER A 175 7.66 -14.34 4.08
N GLU A 176 8.63 -14.80 3.29
CA GLU A 176 9.28 -13.98 2.26
C GLU A 176 8.78 -14.39 0.88
N GLY A 177 7.71 -13.72 0.44
CA GLY A 177 7.13 -13.91 -0.88
C GLY A 177 6.24 -15.15 -0.99
N TYR A 178 5.99 -15.52 -2.25
CA TYR A 178 5.00 -16.53 -2.62
C TYR A 178 5.64 -17.60 -3.50
N PRO A 179 5.17 -18.86 -3.44
CA PRO A 179 5.50 -19.86 -4.43
C PRO A 179 4.93 -19.49 -5.81
N GLU A 180 5.35 -20.19 -6.87
CA GLU A 180 4.94 -19.89 -8.24
C GLU A 180 3.41 -19.91 -8.38
N TRP A 181 2.83 -18.77 -8.74
CA TRP A 181 1.39 -18.56 -8.86
C TRP A 181 0.78 -19.24 -10.10
N ALA A 182 1.59 -19.59 -11.10
CA ALA A 182 1.14 -20.38 -12.24
C ALA A 182 0.69 -21.80 -11.84
N GLU A 183 1.19 -22.34 -10.73
CA GLU A 183 0.87 -23.69 -10.26
C GLU A 183 -0.38 -23.66 -9.35
N GLU A 184 -1.41 -24.41 -9.72
CA GLU A 184 -2.70 -24.41 -9.00
C GLU A 184 -2.57 -24.87 -7.54
N GLU A 185 -1.67 -25.83 -7.27
CA GLU A 185 -1.40 -26.33 -5.92
C GLU A 185 -0.83 -25.27 -4.96
N ASN A 186 -0.30 -24.17 -5.50
CA ASN A 186 0.27 -23.06 -4.74
C ASN A 186 -0.76 -21.98 -4.39
N LEU A 187 -2.00 -22.09 -4.88
CA LEU A 187 -3.04 -21.10 -4.65
C LEU A 187 -3.26 -20.83 -3.14
N GLY A 188 -3.11 -19.56 -2.75
CA GLY A 188 -3.28 -19.11 -1.36
C GLY A 188 -2.13 -19.45 -0.42
N ARG A 189 -1.05 -20.10 -0.89
CA ARG A 189 0.14 -20.41 -0.08
C ARG A 189 1.13 -19.26 -0.04
N VAL A 190 1.95 -19.25 1.02
CA VAL A 190 3.16 -18.43 1.14
C VAL A 190 4.38 -19.33 1.17
N ASN A 191 5.57 -18.76 0.98
CA ASN A 191 6.82 -19.49 1.18
C ASN A 191 6.96 -19.97 2.63
N PRO A 192 7.83 -20.96 2.94
CA PRO A 192 7.96 -21.51 4.28
C PRO A 192 8.16 -20.41 5.35
N PRO A 193 7.45 -20.49 6.50
CA PRO A 193 7.45 -19.44 7.49
C PRO A 193 8.80 -19.33 8.22
N LYS A 194 9.12 -18.11 8.63
CA LYS A 194 10.27 -17.75 9.48
C LYS A 194 9.76 -17.16 10.80
N MET A 195 10.25 -17.68 11.92
CA MET A 195 9.87 -17.21 13.24
C MET A 195 10.41 -15.81 13.51
N ILE A 196 9.63 -14.97 14.18
CA ILE A 196 10.04 -13.61 14.56
C ILE A 196 10.65 -13.63 15.97
N SER A 197 11.78 -12.96 16.14
CA SER A 197 12.47 -12.82 17.45
C SER A 197 12.13 -11.51 18.18
N GLY A 198 11.24 -10.69 17.62
CA GLY A 198 10.88 -9.36 18.12
C GLY A 198 11.50 -8.21 17.32
N TRP A 199 11.31 -7.00 17.80
CA TRP A 199 11.87 -5.78 17.22
C TRP A 199 13.38 -5.67 17.47
N ASN A 200 14.13 -5.19 16.48
CA ASN A 200 15.55 -4.87 16.63
C ASN A 200 15.73 -3.36 16.79
N TRP A 201 16.13 -2.92 17.98
CA TRP A 201 16.47 -1.53 18.27
C TRP A 201 17.93 -1.28 17.90
N LEU A 202 18.18 -0.47 16.86
CA LEU A 202 19.53 -0.27 16.30
C LEU A 202 20.37 0.77 17.07
N GLN A 203 19.71 1.66 17.81
CA GLN A 203 20.33 2.73 18.58
C GLN A 203 19.52 3.00 19.84
N ASP A 204 20.18 3.51 20.88
CA ASP A 204 19.48 4.00 22.07
C ASP A 204 18.59 5.21 21.70
N GLY A 205 17.44 5.33 22.35
CA GLY A 205 16.49 6.39 22.04
C GLY A 205 15.53 6.69 23.19
N SER A 206 14.98 7.90 23.17
CA SER A 206 13.86 8.30 24.02
C SER A 206 12.53 8.02 23.32
N LEU A 207 11.43 8.08 24.06
CA LEU A 207 10.10 8.09 23.47
C LEU A 207 9.96 9.28 22.50
N VAL A 208 9.52 9.02 21.28
CA VAL A 208 9.24 10.02 20.24
C VAL A 208 7.80 9.91 19.78
N ARG A 209 7.24 11.03 19.31
CA ARG A 209 5.89 11.10 18.77
C ARG A 209 5.90 11.90 17.49
N GLY A 210 5.29 11.36 16.45
CA GLY A 210 5.17 12.02 15.16
C GLY A 210 4.10 11.40 14.30
N GLU A 211 3.89 11.98 13.12
CA GLU A 211 2.99 11.46 12.11
C GLU A 211 3.75 10.47 11.22
N LEU A 212 3.23 9.26 11.05
CA LEU A 212 3.89 8.23 10.24
C LEU A 212 3.89 8.61 8.75
N PHE A 213 5.02 8.50 8.07
CA PHE A 213 5.14 8.66 6.63
C PHE A 213 6.25 7.76 6.07
N GLY A 214 6.06 7.25 4.85
CA GLY A 214 7.01 6.34 4.24
C GLY A 214 6.36 5.33 3.30
N GLY A 215 7.03 4.21 3.08
CA GLY A 215 6.61 3.15 2.15
C GLY A 215 7.81 2.37 1.62
N CYS A 216 7.65 1.84 0.42
CA CYS A 216 8.72 1.15 -0.29
C CYS A 216 9.86 2.12 -0.63
N ALA A 217 11.05 1.85 -0.09
CA ALA A 217 12.22 2.68 -0.28
C ALA A 217 12.60 2.77 -1.77
N ASP A 218 12.57 1.65 -2.51
CA ASP A 218 12.83 1.62 -3.95
C ASP A 218 11.97 2.64 -4.70
N VAL A 219 10.67 2.67 -4.39
CA VAL A 219 9.65 3.47 -5.07
C VAL A 219 9.73 4.94 -4.67
N LEU A 220 10.00 5.23 -3.39
CA LEU A 220 10.20 6.60 -2.92
C LEU A 220 11.35 7.30 -3.64
N GLU A 221 12.40 6.56 -4.04
CA GLU A 221 13.47 7.14 -4.85
C GLU A 221 12.99 7.60 -6.23
N TRP A 222 11.98 6.96 -6.82
CA TRP A 222 11.46 7.34 -8.15
C TRP A 222 10.77 8.71 -8.11
N LEU A 223 10.22 9.09 -6.96
CA LEU A 223 9.55 10.37 -6.76
C LEU A 223 10.56 11.52 -6.53
N LYS A 224 11.76 11.24 -6.01
CA LYS A 224 12.74 12.29 -5.67
C LYS A 224 13.09 13.16 -6.87
N GLY A 225 13.02 14.47 -6.68
CA GLY A 225 13.29 15.46 -7.74
C GLY A 225 12.12 15.75 -8.67
N THR A 226 11.00 15.04 -8.53
CA THR A 226 9.74 15.36 -9.22
C THR A 226 8.91 16.34 -8.39
N GLU A 227 7.85 16.92 -8.99
CA GLU A 227 6.87 17.72 -8.25
C GLU A 227 6.03 16.89 -7.25
N PHE A 228 6.08 15.56 -7.36
CA PHE A 228 5.37 14.62 -6.50
C PHE A 228 6.19 14.19 -5.28
N TRP A 229 7.40 14.73 -5.09
CA TRP A 229 8.17 14.51 -3.86
C TRP A 229 7.75 15.47 -2.74
N PRO A 230 7.60 15.00 -1.48
CA PRO A 230 7.27 15.87 -0.38
C PRO A 230 8.25 17.03 -0.21
N ARG A 231 7.70 18.23 -0.06
CA ARG A 231 8.46 19.45 0.18
C ARG A 231 9.24 19.36 1.50
N SER A 232 10.29 20.17 1.60
CA SER A 232 11.21 20.19 2.74
C SER A 232 10.54 20.31 4.12
N ASP A 233 9.46 21.09 4.23
CA ASP A 233 8.68 21.32 5.45
C ASP A 233 7.73 20.19 5.82
N PHE A 234 7.38 19.31 4.87
CA PHE A 234 6.50 18.17 5.09
C PHE A 234 7.07 17.21 6.16
N TRP A 235 8.39 17.05 6.21
CA TRP A 235 9.09 16.08 7.06
C TRP A 235 9.10 16.44 8.55
N GLN A 236 8.71 17.66 8.91
CA GLN A 236 8.76 18.13 10.30
C GLN A 236 7.87 17.29 11.22
N GLY A 237 8.49 16.65 12.22
CA GLY A 237 7.79 15.84 13.20
C GLY A 237 7.17 14.55 12.64
N LYS A 238 7.66 14.07 11.48
CA LYS A 238 7.27 12.76 10.96
C LYS A 238 8.01 11.63 11.70
N ILE A 239 7.44 10.43 11.68
CA ILE A 239 8.16 9.19 11.90
C ILE A 239 8.31 8.51 10.55
N LEU A 240 9.55 8.25 10.13
CA LEU A 240 9.84 7.67 8.83
C LEU A 240 9.81 6.14 8.91
N PHE A 241 9.04 5.48 8.04
CA PHE A 241 9.12 4.03 7.87
C PHE A 241 9.53 3.68 6.44
N LEU A 242 10.45 2.71 6.32
CA LEU A 242 10.95 2.25 5.02
C LEU A 242 10.92 0.74 4.99
N GLU A 243 10.37 0.18 3.91
CA GLU A 243 10.52 -1.23 3.54
C GLU A 243 11.29 -1.37 2.23
N THR A 244 11.82 -2.55 1.95
CA THR A 244 12.49 -2.87 0.68
C THR A 244 11.67 -3.86 -0.13
N SER A 245 11.65 -3.67 -1.44
CA SER A 245 10.90 -4.51 -2.39
C SER A 245 11.50 -5.90 -2.62
N GLU A 246 10.80 -6.69 -3.44
CA GLU A 246 11.24 -7.98 -3.99
C GLU A 246 12.50 -7.90 -4.86
N GLU A 247 12.96 -6.70 -5.23
CA GLU A 247 14.23 -6.48 -5.92
C GLU A 247 15.45 -6.74 -5.01
N VAL A 248 15.22 -6.92 -3.70
CA VAL A 248 16.24 -7.22 -2.68
C VAL A 248 17.46 -6.29 -2.82
N PRO A 249 17.26 -4.96 -2.67
CA PRO A 249 18.32 -3.99 -2.89
C PRO A 249 19.52 -4.24 -1.96
N GLY A 250 20.71 -4.37 -2.54
CA GLY A 250 21.92 -4.61 -1.75
C GLY A 250 22.25 -3.47 -0.77
N PRO A 251 22.97 -3.74 0.34
CA PRO A 251 23.23 -2.75 1.39
C PRO A 251 23.87 -1.43 0.92
N LEU A 252 24.69 -1.48 -0.13
CA LEU A 252 25.29 -0.27 -0.72
C LEU A 252 24.23 0.65 -1.33
N ARG A 253 23.19 0.10 -1.94
CA ARG A 253 22.08 0.86 -2.53
C ARG A 253 21.27 1.52 -1.42
N VAL A 254 20.89 0.77 -0.39
CA VAL A 254 20.20 1.30 0.80
C VAL A 254 20.99 2.43 1.45
N LYS A 255 22.29 2.26 1.66
CA LYS A 255 23.18 3.31 2.19
C LYS A 255 23.15 4.59 1.33
N ARG A 256 23.10 4.47 0.00
CA ARG A 256 23.06 5.63 -0.91
C ARG A 256 21.72 6.36 -0.81
N TRP A 257 20.61 5.64 -0.70
CA TRP A 257 19.29 6.22 -0.46
C TRP A 257 19.25 6.99 0.87
N LEU A 258 19.73 6.39 1.96
CA LEU A 258 19.78 7.05 3.26
C LEU A 258 20.66 8.31 3.23
N ARG A 259 21.80 8.29 2.53
CA ARG A 259 22.61 9.52 2.30
C ARG A 259 21.83 10.60 1.54
N SER A 260 21.00 10.21 0.58
CA SER A 260 20.11 11.13 -0.15
C SER A 260 19.06 11.75 0.78
N TYR A 261 18.48 10.99 1.72
CA TYR A 261 17.61 11.56 2.76
C TYR A 261 18.36 12.55 3.68
N GLY A 262 19.59 12.21 4.08
CA GLY A 262 20.43 13.09 4.90
C GLY A 262 20.74 14.42 4.22
N ILE A 263 21.19 14.44 2.97
CA ILE A 263 21.51 15.71 2.27
C ILE A 263 20.26 16.56 1.98
N GLN A 264 19.07 15.95 1.94
CA GLN A 264 17.80 16.66 1.85
C GLN A 264 17.35 17.29 3.19
N GLY A 265 18.07 17.02 4.27
CA GLY A 265 17.74 17.50 5.61
C GLY A 265 16.54 16.78 6.22
N VAL A 266 16.26 15.53 5.82
CA VAL A 266 15.08 14.77 6.30
C VAL A 266 15.33 14.26 7.71
N PHE A 267 16.52 13.72 8.00
CA PHE A 267 16.84 13.12 9.31
C PHE A 267 16.88 14.14 10.45
N GLU A 268 17.10 15.41 10.14
CA GLU A 268 17.08 16.52 11.08
C GLU A 268 15.65 16.98 11.42
N LYS A 269 14.65 16.53 10.66
CA LYS A 269 13.25 16.97 10.80
C LYS A 269 12.31 15.91 11.33
N ILE A 270 12.61 14.64 11.07
CA ILE A 270 11.83 13.52 11.61
C ILE A 270 12.13 13.31 13.10
N GLY A 271 11.15 12.79 13.82
CA GLY A 271 11.31 12.40 15.23
C GLY A 271 11.91 11.01 15.41
N GLY A 272 11.83 10.14 14.41
CA GLY A 272 12.31 8.76 14.43
C GLY A 272 12.11 8.06 13.10
#